data_AF-A0A078H852-F1
#
_entry.id   AF-A0A078H852-F1
#
_cell.length_a   1.000
_cell.length_b   1.000
_cell.length_c   1.000
_cell.angle_alpha   90.00
_cell.angle_beta   90.00
_cell.angle_gamma   90.00
#
_symmetry.space_group_name_H-M   'P 1'
#
loop_
_entity.id
_entity.type
_entity.pdbx_description
1 polymer ?
#
loop_
_entity_poly.entity_id
_entity_poly.type
_entity_poly.pdbx_seq_one_letter_code
_entity_poly.pdbx_strand_id
1 'polypeptide(L)'
;MKYTRSVLVIHNIAHQGRGPVDDFSYVDLPGHYLDSFKLYDPVGGEHFNIFAAGLKAADRVLTVRHGYSWEVRTVRFKPALRDEVWNRSAGKLIHALGNCLLTYREYKESWEGLLRRGMAQDLSWDNAAENYEEVLVAAKYQW
;
A
#
# COMPACT_ATOMS: atom_id res chain seq x y z
N MET A 1 7.51 -2.75 26.76
CA MET A 1 8.02 -2.72 25.36
C MET A 1 7.81 -1.32 24.79
N LYS A 2 8.85 -0.65 24.28
CA LYS A 2 8.70 0.63 23.56
C LYS A 2 8.20 0.31 22.15
N TYR A 3 6.91 0.54 21.90
CA TYR A 3 6.30 0.35 20.58
C TYR A 3 6.96 1.27 19.54
N THR A 4 7.31 0.72 18.38
CA THR A 4 7.78 1.51 17.23
C THR A 4 6.57 2.15 16.57
N ARG A 5 6.54 3.48 16.52
CA ARG A 5 5.50 4.24 15.81
C ARG A 5 5.84 4.40 14.35
N SER A 6 4.82 4.53 13.53
CA SER A 6 4.90 4.52 12.06
C SER A 6 4.13 5.69 11.47
N VAL A 7 4.65 6.24 10.37
CA VAL A 7 4.00 7.31 9.61
C VAL A 7 3.97 6.92 8.14
N LEU A 8 2.78 6.90 7.54
CA LEU A 8 2.60 6.70 6.10
C LEU A 8 2.50 8.06 5.41
N VAL A 9 3.36 8.30 4.41
CA VAL A 9 3.31 9.54 3.61
C VAL A 9 2.68 9.24 2.26
N ILE A 10 1.61 9.95 1.94
CA ILE A 10 0.89 9.81 0.68
C ILE A 10 1.38 10.90 -0.28
N HIS A 11 2.06 10.46 -1.34
CA HIS A 11 2.45 11.31 -2.46
C HIS A 11 1.36 11.39 -3.53
N ASN A 12 0.65 10.27 -3.75
CA ASN A 12 -0.43 10.18 -4.72
C ASN A 12 -1.38 9.04 -4.35
N ILE A 13 -2.69 9.31 -4.28
CA ILE A 13 -3.74 8.36 -3.90
C ILE A 13 -4.38 7.76 -5.16
N ALA A 14 -4.22 8.38 -6.33
CA ALA A 14 -4.78 7.90 -7.60
C ALA A 14 -4.20 6.54 -7.97
N HIS A 15 -2.91 6.31 -7.73
CA HIS A 15 -2.20 5.06 -8.02
C HIS A 15 -2.00 4.20 -6.77
N GLN A 16 -3.10 3.87 -6.09
CA GLN A 16 -3.12 3.03 -4.88
C GLN A 16 -2.82 1.54 -5.14
N GLY A 17 -2.67 1.13 -6.41
CA GLY A 17 -2.59 -0.26 -6.84
C GLY A 17 -3.95 -0.97 -6.85
N ARG A 18 -4.14 -1.87 -7.82
CA ARG A 18 -5.19 -2.89 -7.83
C ARG A 18 -4.56 -4.16 -8.41
N GLY A 19 -4.51 -5.23 -7.64
CA GLY A 19 -3.99 -6.52 -8.09
C GLY A 19 -4.93 -7.68 -7.74
N PRO A 20 -4.76 -8.86 -8.36
CA PRO A 20 -5.40 -10.09 -7.91
C PRO A 20 -5.17 -10.35 -6.43
N VAL A 21 -6.17 -10.86 -5.71
CA VAL A 21 -6.04 -11.22 -4.28
C VAL A 21 -4.91 -12.25 -4.05
N ASP A 22 -4.67 -13.11 -5.04
CA ASP A 22 -3.60 -14.12 -5.04
C ASP A 22 -2.18 -13.51 -4.98
N ASP A 23 -2.03 -12.22 -5.36
CA ASP A 23 -0.77 -11.49 -5.23
C ASP A 23 -0.34 -11.32 -3.76
N PHE A 24 -1.23 -11.56 -2.79
CA PHE A 24 -0.85 -11.62 -1.39
C PHE A 24 0.25 -12.65 -1.12
N SER A 25 0.37 -13.71 -1.93
CA SER A 25 1.48 -14.66 -1.83
C SER A 25 2.87 -14.00 -1.98
N TYR A 26 2.96 -12.88 -2.71
CA TYR A 26 4.23 -12.16 -2.89
C TYR A 26 4.67 -11.36 -1.68
N VAL A 27 3.77 -11.01 -0.75
CA VAL A 27 4.15 -10.26 0.47
C VAL A 27 4.75 -11.13 1.56
N ASP A 28 4.68 -12.45 1.42
CA ASP A 28 5.25 -13.43 2.37
C ASP A 28 4.79 -13.20 3.83
N LEU A 29 3.53 -12.77 3.99
CA LEU A 29 2.90 -12.56 5.30
C LEU A 29 1.96 -13.73 5.64
N PRO A 30 1.79 -14.05 6.93
CA PRO A 30 0.81 -15.05 7.36
C PRO A 30 -0.60 -14.75 6.83
N GLY A 31 -1.34 -15.79 6.43
CA GLY A 31 -2.66 -15.64 5.80
C GLY A 31 -3.71 -14.85 6.60
N HIS A 32 -3.59 -14.79 7.93
CA HIS A 32 -4.47 -13.98 8.78
C HIS A 32 -4.34 -12.46 8.54
N TYR A 33 -3.35 -12.01 7.76
CA TYR A 33 -3.22 -10.62 7.33
C TYR A 33 -3.97 -10.29 6.05
N LEU A 34 -4.40 -11.28 5.28
CA LEU A 34 -5.00 -11.10 3.94
C LEU A 34 -6.08 -10.02 3.93
N ASP A 35 -6.98 -10.02 4.92
CA ASP A 35 -8.09 -9.06 5.03
C ASP A 35 -7.61 -7.60 5.19
N SER A 36 -6.40 -7.40 5.71
CA SER A 36 -5.81 -6.06 5.78
C SER A 36 -5.40 -5.56 4.39
N PHE A 37 -5.01 -6.47 3.48
CA PHE A 37 -4.62 -6.17 2.11
C PHE A 37 -5.78 -6.20 1.11
N LYS A 38 -6.95 -6.69 1.51
CA LYS A 38 -8.15 -6.60 0.68
C LYS A 38 -8.74 -5.19 0.69
N LEU A 39 -9.15 -4.72 -0.47
CA LEU A 39 -9.99 -3.56 -0.65
C LEU A 39 -11.15 -3.93 -1.58
N TYR A 40 -12.37 -3.54 -1.21
CA TYR A 40 -13.54 -3.77 -2.05
C TYR A 40 -13.82 -2.52 -2.89
N ASP A 41 -13.90 -2.71 -4.20
CA ASP A 41 -14.40 -1.70 -5.14
C ASP A 41 -15.78 -2.12 -5.64
N PRO A 42 -16.82 -1.25 -5.58
CA PRO A 42 -18.17 -1.59 -6.04
C PRO A 42 -18.26 -2.02 -7.51
N VAL A 43 -17.30 -1.59 -8.35
CA VAL A 43 -17.25 -1.93 -9.78
C VAL A 43 -16.31 -3.11 -10.02
N GLY A 44 -15.17 -3.16 -9.31
CA GLY A 44 -14.09 -4.11 -9.53
C GLY A 44 -14.04 -5.33 -8.61
N GLY A 45 -14.88 -5.38 -7.57
CA GLY A 45 -14.87 -6.44 -6.56
C GLY A 45 -13.69 -6.34 -5.58
N GLU A 46 -13.42 -7.45 -4.88
CA GLU A 46 -12.26 -7.56 -3.98
C GLU A 46 -10.96 -7.59 -4.79
N HIS A 47 -9.99 -6.78 -4.38
CA HIS A 47 -8.66 -6.77 -4.96
C HIS A 47 -7.60 -6.59 -3.88
N PHE A 48 -6.39 -7.06 -4.19
CA PHE A 48 -5.21 -6.86 -3.38
C PHE A 48 -4.74 -5.39 -3.47
N ASN A 49 -4.44 -4.82 -2.30
CA ASN A 49 -4.10 -3.42 -2.14
C ASN A 49 -3.14 -3.21 -0.95
N ILE A 50 -1.85 -3.10 -1.25
CA ILE A 50 -0.79 -2.81 -0.26
C ILE A 50 -0.99 -1.43 0.38
N PHE A 51 -1.47 -0.45 -0.39
CA PHE A 51 -1.68 0.90 0.09
C PHE A 51 -2.79 0.96 1.17
N ALA A 52 -3.88 0.21 0.98
CA ALA A 52 -4.95 0.06 1.95
C ALA A 52 -4.46 -0.64 3.23
N ALA A 53 -3.61 -1.66 3.10
CA ALA A 53 -2.97 -2.29 4.27
C ALA A 53 -2.12 -1.27 5.04
N GLY A 54 -1.29 -0.48 4.36
CA GLY A 54 -0.49 0.58 4.97
C GLY A 54 -1.36 1.63 5.69
N LEU A 55 -2.46 2.05 5.08
CA LEU A 55 -3.43 2.99 5.68
C LEU A 55 -4.07 2.45 6.96
N LYS A 56 -4.51 1.18 6.94
CA LYS A 56 -5.14 0.50 8.09
C LYS A 56 -4.18 0.35 9.27
N ALA A 57 -2.89 0.35 8.98
CA ALA A 57 -1.84 -0.04 9.91
C ALA A 57 -1.14 1.19 10.54
N ALA A 58 -0.93 2.29 9.80
CA ALA A 58 -0.15 3.45 10.24
C ALA A 58 -0.71 4.20 11.46
N ASP A 59 0.18 4.64 12.36
CA ASP A 59 -0.20 5.49 13.51
C ASP A 59 -0.61 6.90 13.06
N ARG A 60 0.09 7.43 12.06
CA ARG A 60 -0.21 8.72 11.43
C ARG A 60 -0.09 8.61 9.92
N VAL A 61 -0.92 9.37 9.22
CA VAL A 61 -0.85 9.52 7.77
C VAL A 61 -0.60 10.99 7.48
N LEU A 62 0.43 11.26 6.69
CA LEU A 62 0.77 12.57 6.17
C LEU A 62 0.53 12.59 4.68
N THR A 63 0.33 13.78 4.14
CA THR A 63 0.31 13.98 2.70
C THR A 63 1.25 15.11 2.35
N VAL A 64 1.74 15.12 1.11
CA VAL A 64 2.78 16.06 0.66
C VAL A 64 2.35 17.53 0.63
N ARG A 65 1.04 17.83 0.68
CA ARG A 65 0.52 19.21 0.70
C ARG A 65 -0.72 19.36 1.58
N HIS A 66 -0.89 20.56 2.12
CA HIS A 66 -2.04 20.88 2.95
C HIS A 66 -3.38 20.75 2.18
N GLY A 67 -3.46 21.29 0.96
CA GLY A 67 -4.64 21.14 0.09
C GLY A 67 -4.93 19.68 -0.26
N TYR A 68 -3.87 18.89 -0.47
CA TYR A 68 -3.99 17.47 -0.77
C TYR A 68 -4.53 16.65 0.43
N SER A 69 -4.23 17.05 1.67
CA SER A 69 -4.83 16.46 2.87
C SER A 69 -6.35 16.68 2.94
N TRP A 70 -6.83 17.80 2.39
CA TRP A 70 -8.26 18.11 2.32
C TRP A 70 -8.94 17.32 1.20
N GLU A 71 -8.29 17.18 0.04
CA GLU A 71 -8.75 16.36 -1.08
C GLU A 71 -8.88 14.87 -0.70
N VAL A 72 -7.88 14.32 -0.02
CA VAL A 72 -7.90 12.92 0.47
C VAL A 72 -9.00 12.69 1.52
N ARG A 73 -9.37 13.73 2.28
CA ARG A 73 -10.45 13.67 3.28
C ARG A 73 -11.84 13.86 2.68
N THR A 74 -11.96 14.42 1.48
CA THR A 74 -13.26 14.70 0.88
C THR A 74 -13.70 13.53 -0.02
N VAL A 75 -14.93 13.06 0.23
CA VAL A 75 -15.57 11.85 -0.35
C VAL A 75 -15.59 11.82 -1.88
N ARG A 76 -15.29 12.94 -2.54
CA ARG A 76 -15.43 13.13 -3.98
C ARG A 76 -14.37 12.41 -4.81
N PHE A 77 -13.18 12.12 -4.24
CA PHE A 77 -12.06 11.60 -5.02
C PHE A 77 -11.90 10.08 -5.00
N LYS A 78 -12.15 9.37 -3.88
CA LYS A 78 -12.11 7.89 -3.81
C LYS A 78 -12.98 7.31 -2.68
N PRO A 79 -14.23 6.89 -2.96
CA PRO A 79 -15.11 6.30 -1.96
C PRO A 79 -14.56 5.01 -1.32
N ALA A 80 -13.80 4.21 -2.08
CA ALA A 80 -13.34 2.89 -1.65
C ALA A 80 -12.33 2.92 -0.48
N LEU A 81 -11.57 4.00 -0.29
CA LEU A 81 -10.59 4.14 0.81
C LEU A 81 -11.12 4.93 2.00
N ARG A 82 -12.39 5.37 1.96
CA ARG A 82 -12.95 6.29 2.95
C ARG A 82 -12.90 5.67 4.34
N ASP A 83 -13.33 4.43 4.45
CA ASP A 83 -13.47 3.77 5.73
C ASP A 83 -12.10 3.38 6.31
N GLU A 84 -11.09 3.16 5.47
CA GLU A 84 -9.71 2.87 5.85
C GLU A 84 -9.00 4.10 6.41
N VAL A 85 -9.22 5.27 5.78
CA VAL A 85 -8.69 6.55 6.27
C VAL A 85 -9.38 6.96 7.57
N TRP A 86 -10.66 6.62 7.73
CA TRP A 86 -11.47 7.01 8.89
C TRP A 86 -11.37 6.03 10.07
N ASN A 87 -11.35 4.72 9.84
CA ASN A 87 -11.30 3.65 10.84
C ASN A 87 -9.87 3.12 11.07
N ARG A 88 -8.92 4.00 11.38
CA ARG A 88 -7.54 3.58 11.68
C ARG A 88 -7.42 2.92 13.05
N SER A 89 -6.76 1.75 13.08
CA SER A 89 -6.41 1.01 14.29
C SER A 89 -4.90 0.73 14.31
N ALA A 90 -4.20 1.34 15.28
CA ALA A 90 -2.74 1.25 15.43
C ALA A 90 -2.20 -0.19 15.63
N GLY A 91 -3.06 -1.14 16.01
CA GLY A 91 -2.63 -2.51 16.31
C GLY A 91 -2.09 -3.28 15.10
N LYS A 92 -2.54 -2.95 13.88
CA LYS A 92 -2.22 -3.76 12.69
C LYS A 92 -0.79 -3.54 12.16
N LEU A 93 -0.23 -2.33 12.22
CA LEU A 93 1.19 -2.12 11.83
C LEU A 93 2.14 -2.54 12.93
N ILE A 94 1.74 -2.42 14.20
CA ILE A 94 2.52 -2.96 15.31
C ILE A 94 2.72 -4.46 15.11
N HIS A 95 1.66 -5.17 14.68
CA HIS A 95 1.74 -6.58 14.36
C HIS A 95 2.60 -6.83 13.11
N ALA A 96 2.40 -6.08 12.01
CA ALA A 96 3.17 -6.24 10.77
C ALA A 96 4.67 -5.90 10.93
N LEU A 97 5.00 -4.85 11.70
CA LEU A 97 6.38 -4.51 12.09
C LEU A 97 6.97 -5.57 13.03
N GLY A 98 6.17 -6.09 13.95
CA GLY A 98 6.57 -7.22 14.78
C GLY A 98 6.96 -8.43 13.93
N ASN A 99 6.19 -8.73 12.88
CA ASN A 99 6.52 -9.79 11.94
C ASN A 99 7.76 -9.46 11.11
N CYS A 100 7.91 -8.23 10.62
CA CYS A 100 9.12 -7.81 9.90
C CYS A 100 10.39 -7.96 10.75
N LEU A 101 10.34 -7.54 12.03
CA LEU A 101 11.42 -7.70 12.99
C LEU A 101 11.71 -9.16 13.33
N LEU A 102 10.66 -9.98 13.48
CA LEU A 102 10.78 -11.41 13.70
C LEU A 102 11.43 -12.10 12.49
N THR A 103 10.94 -11.81 11.28
CA THR A 103 11.51 -12.31 10.02
C THR A 103 12.98 -11.92 9.88
N TYR A 104 13.32 -10.66 10.15
CA TYR A 104 14.71 -10.22 10.12
C TYR A 104 15.61 -10.95 11.14
N ARG A 105 15.08 -11.32 12.30
CA ARG A 105 15.87 -11.95 13.38
C ARG A 105 15.98 -13.45 13.24
N GLU A 106 14.85 -14.11 12.99
CA GLU A 106 14.71 -15.56 13.08
C GLU A 106 14.70 -16.25 11.69
N TYR A 107 14.39 -15.52 10.62
CA TYR A 107 14.20 -16.08 9.27
C TYR A 107 15.08 -15.38 8.24
N LYS A 108 16.42 -15.48 8.44
CA LYS A 108 17.43 -14.79 7.62
C LYS A 108 17.36 -15.12 6.13
N GLU A 109 17.14 -16.38 5.76
CA GLU A 109 17.03 -16.77 4.34
C GLU A 109 15.82 -16.13 3.66
N SER A 110 14.66 -16.13 4.31
CA SER A 110 13.46 -15.45 3.79
C SER A 110 13.69 -13.95 3.64
N TRP A 111 14.35 -13.33 4.63
CA TRP A 111 14.72 -11.91 4.59
C TRP A 111 15.65 -11.58 3.42
N GLU A 112 16.69 -12.38 3.20
CA GLU A 112 17.60 -12.21 2.07
C GLU A 112 16.91 -12.44 0.73
N GLY A 113 15.99 -13.41 0.64
CA GLY A 113 15.18 -13.64 -0.54
C GLY A 113 14.32 -12.43 -0.90
N LEU A 114 13.72 -11.79 0.11
CA LEU A 114 12.92 -10.58 -0.05
C LEU A 114 13.78 -9.41 -0.56
N LEU A 115 14.96 -9.22 0.04
CA LEU A 115 15.92 -8.22 -0.41
C LEU A 115 16.35 -8.45 -1.87
N ARG A 116 16.73 -9.68 -2.24
CA ARG A 116 17.18 -10.00 -3.60
C ARG A 116 16.09 -9.73 -4.63
N ARG A 117 14.84 -10.11 -4.35
CA ARG A 117 13.70 -9.84 -5.24
C ARG A 117 13.42 -8.36 -5.36
N GLY A 118 13.49 -7.60 -4.27
CA GLY A 118 13.32 -6.14 -4.30
C GLY A 118 14.41 -5.44 -5.11
N MET A 119 15.67 -5.84 -4.93
CA MET A 119 16.81 -5.28 -5.67
C MET A 119 16.86 -5.70 -7.14
N ALA A 120 16.20 -6.81 -7.51
CA ALA A 120 16.09 -7.25 -8.89
C ALA A 120 15.01 -6.49 -9.68
N GLN A 121 14.15 -5.71 -9.01
CA GLN A 121 13.16 -4.88 -9.68
C GLN A 121 13.78 -3.56 -10.14
N ASP A 122 13.44 -3.16 -11.37
CA ASP A 122 13.74 -1.81 -11.84
C ASP A 122 12.70 -0.83 -11.28
N LEU A 123 13.06 -0.21 -10.15
CA LEU A 123 12.26 0.83 -9.50
C LEU A 123 12.81 2.24 -9.82
N SER A 124 13.50 2.39 -10.94
CA SER A 124 14.02 3.68 -11.39
C SER A 124 12.89 4.65 -11.75
N TRP A 125 13.21 5.94 -11.68
CA TRP A 125 12.30 7.00 -12.10
C TRP A 125 11.98 6.94 -13.59
N ASP A 126 12.93 6.51 -14.41
CA ASP A 126 12.77 6.43 -15.86
C ASP A 126 11.75 5.34 -16.23
N ASN A 127 11.90 4.13 -15.66
CA ASN A 127 10.92 3.05 -15.84
C ASN A 127 9.53 3.46 -15.32
N ALA A 128 9.45 4.11 -14.16
CA ALA A 128 8.19 4.60 -13.64
C ALA A 128 7.54 5.65 -14.57
N ALA A 129 8.34 6.60 -15.08
CA ALA A 129 7.87 7.67 -15.96
C ALA A 129 7.36 7.14 -17.31
N GLU A 130 8.02 6.15 -17.89
CA GLU A 130 7.61 5.50 -19.14
C GLU A 130 6.25 4.81 -18.98
N ASN A 131 6.05 4.08 -17.87
CA ASN A 131 4.75 3.50 -17.52
C ASN A 131 3.65 4.57 -17.34
N TYR A 132 3.99 5.74 -16.81
CA TYR A 132 3.05 6.86 -16.71
C TYR A 132 2.74 7.48 -18.07
N GLU A 133 3.72 7.59 -18.96
CA GLU A 133 3.54 8.11 -20.32
C GLU A 133 2.56 7.24 -21.11
N GLU A 134 2.71 5.91 -21.06
CA GLU A 134 1.77 4.98 -21.71
C GLU A 134 0.33 5.21 -21.23
N VAL A 135 0.13 5.38 -19.93
CA VAL A 135 -1.20 5.66 -19.35
C VAL A 135 -1.74 7.01 -19.83
N LEU A 136 -0.91 8.05 -19.89
CA LEU A 136 -1.31 9.37 -20.36
C LEU A 136 -1.63 9.38 -21.87
N VAL A 137 -0.87 8.63 -22.66
CA VAL A 137 -1.11 8.44 -24.10
C VAL A 137 -2.42 7.69 -24.31
N ALA A 138 -2.65 6.59 -23.59
CA ALA A 138 -3.90 5.84 -23.66
C ALA A 138 -5.12 6.73 -23.30
N ALA A 139 -5.00 7.56 -22.25
CA ALA A 139 -6.05 8.49 -21.86
C ALA A 139 -6.32 9.58 -22.91
N LYS A 140 -5.29 10.02 -23.65
CA LYS A 140 -5.41 11.05 -24.71
C LYS A 140 -6.23 10.59 -25.90
N TYR A 141 -6.25 9.28 -26.20
CA TYR A 141 -6.97 8.72 -27.35
C TYR A 141 -8.35 8.13 -27.01
N GLN A 142 -8.80 8.27 -25.76
CA GLN A 142 -10.09 7.75 -25.28
C GLN A 142 -11.19 8.83 -25.18
N TRP A 143 -10.96 10.05 -25.69
CA TRP A 143 -11.92 11.17 -25.66
C TRP A 143 -12.39 11.52 -27.06
#